data_AF-A0A7V5PFL5-F1
#
_entry.id   AF-A0A7V5PFL5-F1
#
_cell.length_a   1.000
_cell.length_b   1.000
_cell.length_c   1.000
_cell.angle_alpha   90.00
_cell.angle_beta   90.00
_cell.angle_gamma   90.00
#
_symmetry.space_group_name_H-M   'P 1'
#
loop_
_entity.id
_entity.type
_entity.pdbx_description
1 polymer ?
#
loop_
_entity_poly.entity_id
_entity_poly.type
_entity_poly.pdbx_seq_one_letter_code
_entity_poly.pdbx_strand_id
1 'polypeptide(L)'
;MRALRLLLPLSLLLLLAACTPTRPGSSELDRQLAEARGLLEQGDHRGAVEIYAKLARQAQQPQRDRLQLLALEAALTPELLDLARQYLAVLDDHYLNDEEKARKRLAQARIALLENRPGDALDALAYPLDGLPAELRQRFAEARAEALSLQGLYLEAATEYLRLAREASDEAARERWRQQLWNTLIQAPALDLYTWLLHSEDPELRGWLELAWIYNGTPIQGGQLEPRLEQWAERYPGHPASALLARLRAQWAEMQHYPTRIAVLLPLTGKLAPVSQAIVDGLLAAFYEVADKMEQPELRFIDTTGHEDDIGTLYQQAVDDGAGFVIGPLRKPVVQALVTTTTLTVPVLTLNRLDEDINAGDRLYQFGLAPEDEAVQIAERASIEGLEFAISYTPDNSWGRRIERHFRERFEELAGQVLDSGHLAPGSA
;
A
#
# COMPACT_ATOMS: atom_id res chain seq x y z
N MET A 1 45.81 86.87 -2.77
CA MET A 1 46.63 85.65 -3.00
C MET A 1 46.84 84.97 -1.65
N ARG A 2 46.42 83.70 -1.58
CA ARG A 2 46.75 82.63 -0.61
C ARG A 2 46.51 82.90 0.89
N ALA A 3 45.47 82.21 1.37
CA ALA A 3 44.99 82.14 2.73
C ALA A 3 45.97 81.42 3.67
N LEU A 4 45.85 81.80 4.94
CA LEU A 4 46.72 81.47 6.06
C LEU A 4 45.90 80.69 7.12
N ARG A 5 46.55 79.69 7.73
CA ARG A 5 46.27 79.01 9.02
C ARG A 5 45.14 77.96 9.06
N LEU A 6 45.45 76.71 9.46
CA LEU A 6 45.47 76.22 10.85
C LEU A 6 45.77 74.69 10.91
N LEU A 7 46.79 74.34 11.72
CA LEU A 7 46.92 73.18 12.64
C LEU A 7 46.88 71.71 12.14
N LEU A 8 48.05 71.06 12.29
CA LEU A 8 48.28 69.62 12.61
C LEU A 8 47.53 69.18 13.89
N PRO A 9 47.47 67.87 14.26
CA PRO A 9 47.36 66.61 13.50
C PRO A 9 46.22 65.71 14.07
N LEU A 10 45.57 64.85 13.28
CA LEU A 10 44.61 63.87 13.84
C LEU A 10 44.73 62.50 13.16
N SER A 11 45.92 61.93 13.21
CA SER A 11 46.19 60.53 12.96
C SER A 11 46.25 59.77 14.30
N LEU A 12 45.11 59.65 14.99
CA LEU A 12 44.87 58.66 16.05
C LEU A 12 43.37 58.65 16.45
N LEU A 13 42.52 58.01 15.64
CA LEU A 13 41.11 57.72 15.99
C LEU A 13 40.64 56.40 15.33
N LEU A 14 41.55 55.43 15.30
CA LEU A 14 41.26 54.01 15.12
C LEU A 14 41.48 53.38 16.50
N LEU A 15 40.48 52.63 16.98
CA LEU A 15 40.35 52.00 18.32
C LEU A 15 39.53 52.83 19.32
N LEU A 16 38.21 52.93 19.11
CA LEU A 16 37.18 52.99 20.15
C LEU A 16 35.79 52.83 19.51
N ALA A 17 35.53 51.68 18.90
CA ALA A 17 34.18 51.17 18.69
C ALA A 17 34.08 49.87 19.50
N ALA A 18 33.97 50.03 20.81
CA ALA A 18 33.75 48.95 21.74
C ALA A 18 32.32 48.42 21.60
N CYS A 19 32.25 47.13 21.27
CA CYS A 19 31.22 46.15 21.66
C CYS A 19 29.87 46.71 22.09
N THR A 20 28.93 46.79 21.15
CA THR A 20 27.52 46.51 21.48
C THR A 20 27.42 45.03 21.85
N PRO A 21 26.92 44.66 23.04
CA PRO A 21 26.70 43.27 23.36
C PRO A 21 25.50 42.78 22.54
N THR A 22 25.76 42.13 21.41
CA THR A 22 24.81 41.18 20.84
C THR A 22 24.52 40.14 21.89
N ARG A 23 23.25 39.97 22.29
CA ARG A 23 22.83 38.94 23.25
C ARG A 23 23.37 37.58 22.78
N PRO A 24 24.29 36.93 23.50
CA PRO A 24 24.92 35.68 23.05
C PRO A 24 23.95 34.49 22.99
N GLY A 25 22.69 34.65 23.44
CA GLY A 25 21.68 33.59 23.47
C GLY A 25 20.88 33.38 22.19
N SER A 26 20.72 34.38 21.30
CA SER A 26 19.93 34.20 20.08
C SER A 26 20.68 33.38 19.03
N SER A 27 21.99 33.61 18.89
CA SER A 27 22.82 32.87 17.93
C SER A 27 22.96 31.39 18.26
N GLU A 28 22.98 31.03 19.56
CA GLU A 28 23.10 29.63 19.99
C GLU A 28 21.77 28.88 19.85
N LEU A 29 20.64 29.53 20.15
CA LEU A 29 19.32 28.97 19.89
C LEU A 29 19.12 28.68 18.40
N ASP A 30 19.43 29.65 17.54
CA ASP A 30 19.29 29.49 16.09
C ASP A 30 20.17 28.35 15.55
N ARG A 31 21.39 28.21 16.09
CA ARG A 31 22.30 27.10 15.77
C ARG A 31 21.70 25.74 16.15
N GLN A 32 21.17 25.60 17.36
CA GLN A 32 20.57 24.34 17.82
C GLN A 32 19.27 24.01 17.07
N LEU A 33 18.47 25.03 16.70
CA LEU A 33 17.29 24.83 15.86
C LEU A 33 17.65 24.36 14.46
N ALA A 34 18.72 24.90 13.86
CA ALA A 34 19.24 24.45 12.58
C ALA A 34 19.81 23.03 12.66
N GLU A 35 20.51 22.70 13.76
CA GLU A 35 21.02 21.34 14.04
C GLU A 35 19.87 20.33 14.10
N ALA A 36 18.79 20.62 14.84
CA ALA A 36 17.61 19.75 14.89
C ALA A 36 16.93 19.57 13.53
N ARG A 37 16.87 20.61 12.69
CA ARG A 37 16.34 20.50 11.32
C ARG A 37 17.22 19.61 10.45
N GLY A 38 18.55 19.75 10.55
CA GLY A 38 19.49 18.89 9.83
C GLY A 38 19.37 17.42 10.23
N LEU A 39 19.08 17.12 11.51
CA LEU A 39 18.80 15.75 11.96
C LEU A 39 17.51 15.19 11.33
N LEU A 40 16.44 16.00 11.23
CA LEU A 40 15.21 15.59 10.54
C LEU A 40 15.46 15.27 9.06
N GLU A 41 16.27 16.06 8.37
CA GLU A 41 16.64 15.81 6.96
C GLU A 41 17.44 14.50 6.79
N GLN A 42 18.15 14.08 7.83
CA GLN A 42 18.90 12.81 7.88
C GLN A 42 18.03 11.62 8.34
N GLY A 43 16.77 11.85 8.70
CA GLY A 43 15.88 10.83 9.27
C GLY A 43 16.11 10.53 10.76
N ASP A 44 16.98 11.29 11.44
CA ASP A 44 17.16 11.17 12.89
C ASP A 44 16.10 11.99 13.65
N HIS A 45 14.88 11.46 13.64
CA HIS A 45 13.74 12.04 14.34
C HIS A 45 13.97 12.10 15.86
N ARG A 46 14.60 11.08 16.43
CA ARG A 46 14.82 11.01 17.87
C ARG A 46 15.79 12.09 18.33
N GLY A 47 16.91 12.26 17.64
CA GLY A 47 17.89 13.31 17.94
C GLY A 47 17.27 14.71 17.83
N ALA A 48 16.45 14.96 16.80
CA ALA A 48 15.74 16.23 16.66
C ALA A 48 14.79 16.51 17.83
N VAL A 49 13.99 15.51 18.23
CA VAL A 49 13.09 15.61 19.40
C VAL A 49 13.88 15.92 20.68
N GLU A 50 15.02 15.27 20.90
CA GLU A 50 15.87 15.50 22.08
C GLU A 50 16.37 16.95 22.15
N ILE A 51 16.77 17.54 21.02
CA ILE A 51 17.17 18.95 20.94
C ILE A 51 15.99 19.87 21.26
N TYR A 52 14.83 19.68 20.61
CA TYR A 52 13.65 20.51 20.87
C TYR A 52 13.18 20.40 22.32
N ALA A 53 13.19 19.19 22.90
CA ALA A 53 12.84 18.94 24.30
C ALA A 53 13.79 19.63 25.28
N LYS A 54 15.10 19.62 24.99
CA LYS A 54 16.11 20.33 25.77
C LYS A 54 15.87 21.83 25.74
N LEU A 55 15.65 22.40 24.55
CA LEU A 55 15.35 23.82 24.37
C LEU A 55 14.06 24.21 25.10
N ALA A 56 13.00 23.40 24.98
CA ALA A 56 11.71 23.66 25.62
C ALA A 56 11.82 23.74 27.15
N ARG A 57 12.61 22.85 27.79
CA ARG A 57 12.84 22.86 29.25
C ARG A 57 13.52 24.14 29.75
N GLN A 58 14.27 24.83 28.88
CA GLN A 58 15.00 26.05 29.22
C GLN A 58 14.23 27.32 28.86
N ALA A 59 13.15 27.19 28.08
CA ALA A 59 12.33 28.31 27.61
C ALA A 59 11.16 28.62 28.56
N GLN A 60 10.70 29.87 28.52
CA GLN A 60 9.46 30.31 29.16
C GLN A 60 8.33 30.39 28.13
N GLN A 61 7.09 30.55 28.57
CA GLN A 61 5.96 30.81 27.68
C GLN A 61 6.11 32.17 26.97
N PRO A 62 5.74 32.29 25.68
CA PRO A 62 5.13 31.28 24.79
C PRO A 62 6.15 30.39 24.03
N GLN A 63 7.46 30.65 24.17
CA GLN A 63 8.49 29.96 23.40
C GLN A 63 8.59 28.47 23.72
N ARG A 64 8.32 28.08 24.97
CA ARG A 64 8.28 26.67 25.39
C ARG A 64 7.27 25.87 24.57
N ASP A 65 6.04 26.36 24.42
CA ASP A 65 4.98 25.65 23.69
C ASP A 65 5.30 25.53 22.20
N ARG A 66 5.92 26.56 21.60
CA ARG A 66 6.42 26.48 20.21
C ARG A 66 7.47 25.39 20.03
N LEU A 67 8.39 25.25 20.98
CA LEU A 67 9.43 24.21 20.95
C LEU A 67 8.82 22.82 21.21
N GLN A 68 7.81 22.72 22.05
CA GLN A 68 7.05 21.48 22.25
C GLN A 68 6.25 21.09 21.00
N LEU A 69 5.69 22.05 20.26
CA LEU A 69 5.05 21.78 18.97
C LEU A 69 6.06 21.25 17.93
N LEU A 70 7.28 21.80 17.89
CA LEU A 70 8.34 21.26 17.04
C LEU A 70 8.76 19.84 17.47
N ALA A 71 8.84 19.58 18.77
CA ALA A 71 9.11 18.24 19.29
C ALA A 71 7.99 17.25 18.94
N LEU A 72 6.72 17.67 19.04
CA LEU A 72 5.55 16.90 18.61
C LEU A 72 5.65 16.51 17.14
N GLU A 73 5.90 17.49 16.26
CA GLU A 73 6.00 17.24 14.81
C GLU A 73 7.18 16.34 14.44
N ALA A 74 8.32 16.51 15.12
CA ALA A 74 9.49 15.65 14.92
C ALA A 74 9.24 14.20 15.36
N ALA A 75 8.36 13.99 16.34
CA ALA A 75 8.00 12.68 16.89
C ALA A 75 6.91 11.94 16.09
N LEU A 76 6.42 12.48 14.96
CA LEU A 76 5.38 11.85 14.12
C LEU A 76 5.92 10.69 13.27
N THR A 77 6.49 9.68 13.94
CA THR A 77 6.92 8.41 13.35
C THR A 77 6.31 7.24 14.11
N PRO A 78 6.20 6.04 13.51
CA PRO A 78 5.72 4.85 14.21
C PRO A 78 6.49 4.56 15.52
N GLU A 79 7.81 4.77 15.53
CA GLU A 79 8.69 4.46 16.67
C GLU A 79 8.56 5.45 17.83
N LEU A 80 8.19 6.70 17.54
CA LEU A 80 8.10 7.79 18.52
C LEU A 80 6.66 8.20 18.83
N LEU A 81 5.68 7.42 18.36
CA LEU A 81 4.25 7.71 18.48
C LEU A 81 3.79 7.95 19.93
N ASP A 82 4.31 7.18 20.88
CA ASP A 82 4.04 7.39 22.32
C ASP A 82 4.47 8.76 22.80
N LEU A 83 5.63 9.23 22.33
CA LEU A 83 6.18 10.51 22.70
C LEU A 83 5.40 11.65 22.02
N ALA A 84 4.99 11.47 20.76
CA ALA A 84 4.09 12.41 20.08
C ALA A 84 2.78 12.59 20.86
N ARG A 85 2.16 11.50 21.33
CA ARG A 85 0.94 11.57 22.16
C ARG A 85 1.16 12.34 23.47
N GLN A 86 2.29 12.12 24.12
CA GLN A 86 2.64 12.84 25.35
C GLN A 86 2.79 14.36 25.10
N TYR A 87 3.46 14.77 24.02
CA TYR A 87 3.57 16.18 23.68
C TYR A 87 2.22 16.80 23.31
N LEU A 88 1.41 16.09 22.52
CA LEU A 88 0.07 16.56 22.15
C LEU A 88 -0.82 16.80 23.38
N ALA A 89 -0.75 15.91 24.38
CA ALA A 89 -1.58 15.98 25.59
C ALA A 89 -1.25 17.17 26.50
N VAL A 90 0.00 17.65 26.48
CA VAL A 90 0.48 18.73 27.37
C VAL A 90 0.43 20.11 26.69
N LEU A 91 0.42 20.16 25.35
CA LEU A 91 0.45 21.40 24.59
C LEU A 91 -0.90 22.14 24.66
N ASP A 92 -0.92 23.33 25.24
CA ASP A 92 -2.12 24.19 25.36
C ASP A 92 -2.25 25.14 24.14
N ASP A 93 -3.47 25.41 23.71
CA ASP A 93 -3.78 26.34 22.61
C ASP A 93 -3.64 27.81 23.02
N HIS A 94 -3.60 28.13 24.32
CA HIS A 94 -3.60 29.49 24.84
C HIS A 94 -2.45 30.36 24.31
N TYR A 95 -1.26 29.77 24.14
CA TYR A 95 -0.05 30.49 23.69
C TYR A 95 0.26 30.29 22.20
N LEU A 96 -0.59 29.55 21.47
CA LEU A 96 -0.42 29.28 20.05
C LEU A 96 -1.17 30.31 19.20
N ASN A 97 -0.53 30.76 18.12
CA ASN A 97 -1.21 31.51 17.06
C ASN A 97 -2.03 30.56 16.15
N ASP A 98 -2.77 31.11 15.19
CA ASP A 98 -3.67 30.32 14.36
C ASP A 98 -2.96 29.31 13.45
N GLU A 99 -1.75 29.64 12.97
CA GLU A 99 -0.91 28.70 12.21
C GLU A 99 -0.39 27.56 13.10
N GLU A 100 0.05 27.87 14.31
CA GLU A 100 0.53 26.90 15.30
C GLU A 100 -0.59 25.97 15.76
N LYS A 101 -1.81 26.48 15.94
CA LYS A 101 -3.01 25.66 16.19
C LYS A 101 -3.32 24.72 15.03
N ALA A 102 -3.26 25.22 13.79
CA ALA A 102 -3.44 24.40 12.61
C ALA A 102 -2.37 23.29 12.52
N ARG A 103 -1.10 23.62 12.80
CA ARG A 103 -0.01 22.64 12.87
C ARG A 103 -0.23 21.56 13.93
N LYS A 104 -0.70 21.95 15.13
CA LYS A 104 -1.09 21.01 16.18
C LYS A 104 -2.23 20.09 15.73
N ARG A 105 -3.26 20.63 15.05
CA ARG A 105 -4.38 19.85 14.49
C ARG A 105 -3.92 18.86 13.43
N LEU A 106 -3.02 19.28 12.55
CA LEU A 106 -2.40 18.37 11.58
C LEU A 106 -1.59 17.27 12.28
N ALA A 107 -0.84 17.58 13.33
CA ALA A 107 -0.10 16.57 14.11
C ALA A 107 -1.05 15.57 14.79
N GLN A 108 -2.18 16.04 15.35
CA GLN A 108 -3.24 15.18 15.88
C GLN A 108 -3.80 14.23 14.81
N ALA A 109 -4.07 14.74 13.61
CA ALA A 109 -4.53 13.92 12.50
C ALA A 109 -3.49 12.87 12.08
N ARG A 110 -2.21 13.23 12.05
CA ARG A 110 -1.11 12.31 11.72
C ARG A 110 -0.92 11.21 12.76
N ILE A 111 -1.08 11.52 14.05
CA ILE A 111 -1.12 10.49 15.11
C ILE A 111 -2.27 9.51 14.85
N ALA A 112 -3.47 10.02 14.56
CA ALA A 112 -4.63 9.18 14.30
C ALA A 112 -4.44 8.29 13.05
N LEU A 113 -3.82 8.81 11.99
CA LEU A 113 -3.46 8.03 10.79
C LEU A 113 -2.46 6.91 11.11
N LEU A 114 -1.41 7.19 11.89
CA LEU A 114 -0.44 6.17 12.33
C LEU A 114 -1.07 5.07 13.19
N GLU A 115 -2.17 5.37 13.88
CA GLU A 115 -2.94 4.41 14.69
C GLU A 115 -4.08 3.75 13.90
N ASN A 116 -4.16 3.97 12.58
CA ASN A 116 -5.23 3.47 11.71
C ASN A 116 -6.64 3.89 12.19
N ARG A 117 -6.77 5.15 12.66
CA ARG A 117 -8.03 5.78 13.11
C ARG A 117 -8.40 6.93 12.17
N PRO A 118 -8.80 6.65 10.90
CA PRO A 118 -9.02 7.69 9.91
C PRO A 118 -10.19 8.63 10.23
N GLY A 119 -11.20 8.17 10.97
CA GLY A 119 -12.31 9.02 11.44
C GLY A 119 -11.81 10.15 12.36
N ASP A 120 -11.03 9.81 13.38
CA ASP A 120 -10.42 10.77 14.29
C ASP A 120 -9.47 11.73 13.54
N ALA A 121 -8.81 11.26 12.49
CA ALA A 121 -7.98 12.09 11.62
C ALA A 121 -8.82 13.13 10.88
N LEU A 122 -9.95 12.73 10.27
CA LEU A 122 -10.86 13.64 9.58
C LEU A 122 -11.45 14.69 10.53
N ASP A 123 -11.83 14.29 11.75
CA ASP A 123 -12.32 15.21 12.78
C ASP A 123 -11.26 16.26 13.16
N ALA A 124 -10.00 15.85 13.28
CA ALA A 124 -8.89 16.77 13.53
C ALA A 124 -8.62 17.71 12.34
N LEU A 125 -8.85 17.24 11.10
CA LEU A 125 -8.65 17.99 9.86
C LEU A 125 -9.82 18.91 9.51
N ALA A 126 -10.96 18.82 10.20
CA ALA A 126 -12.08 19.74 10.12
C ALA A 126 -11.74 21.10 10.75
N TYR A 127 -10.80 21.82 10.13
CA TYR A 127 -10.24 23.07 10.60
C TYR A 127 -10.27 24.15 9.51
N PRO A 128 -10.61 25.42 9.80
CA PRO A 128 -10.62 26.49 8.82
C PRO A 128 -9.21 26.78 8.31
N LEU A 129 -9.04 26.79 6.98
CA LEU A 129 -7.74 26.94 6.34
C LEU A 129 -7.49 28.35 5.75
N ASP A 130 -8.48 29.24 5.83
CA ASP A 130 -8.39 30.58 5.26
C ASP A 130 -7.26 31.40 5.88
N GLY A 131 -6.42 32.00 5.04
CA GLY A 131 -5.28 32.81 5.48
C GLY A 131 -4.05 32.01 5.93
N LEU A 132 -4.08 30.68 5.94
CA LEU A 132 -2.93 29.85 6.28
C LEU A 132 -1.92 29.73 5.12
N PRO A 133 -0.63 29.49 5.41
CA PRO A 133 0.39 29.25 4.40
C PRO A 133 0.01 28.12 3.43
N ALA A 134 0.34 28.28 2.15
CA ALA A 134 0.00 27.30 1.11
C ALA A 134 0.53 25.89 1.44
N GLU A 135 1.76 25.81 1.95
CA GLU A 135 2.38 24.54 2.38
C GLU A 135 1.55 23.82 3.44
N LEU A 136 1.01 24.56 4.41
CA LEU A 136 0.20 23.97 5.48
C LEU A 136 -1.15 23.50 4.93
N ARG A 137 -1.80 24.29 4.08
CA ARG A 137 -3.04 23.89 3.39
C ARG A 137 -2.85 22.63 2.54
N GLN A 138 -1.69 22.50 1.89
CA GLN A 138 -1.31 21.29 1.15
C GLN A 138 -1.19 20.07 2.07
N ARG A 139 -0.47 20.19 3.20
CA ARG A 139 -0.30 19.07 4.15
C ARG A 139 -1.62 18.62 4.77
N PHE A 140 -2.55 19.54 5.01
CA PHE A 140 -3.92 19.22 5.46
C PHE A 140 -4.68 18.40 4.41
N ALA A 141 -4.61 18.83 3.15
CA ALA A 141 -5.27 18.14 2.05
C ALA A 141 -4.74 16.73 1.83
N GLU A 142 -3.41 16.57 1.89
CA GLU A 142 -2.75 15.27 1.79
C GLU A 142 -3.18 14.34 2.93
N ALA A 143 -3.20 14.83 4.18
CA ALA A 143 -3.68 14.04 5.31
C ALA A 143 -5.16 13.67 5.18
N ARG A 144 -5.99 14.57 4.63
CA ARG A 144 -7.41 14.33 4.39
C ARG A 144 -7.62 13.27 3.32
N ALA A 145 -6.90 13.35 2.21
CA ALA A 145 -6.96 12.36 1.13
C ALA A 145 -6.54 10.96 1.63
N GLU A 146 -5.49 10.88 2.45
CA GLU A 146 -5.05 9.63 3.07
C GLU A 146 -6.12 9.05 4.01
N ALA A 147 -6.68 9.87 4.90
CA ALA A 147 -7.75 9.45 5.81
C ALA A 147 -9.00 8.95 5.06
N LEU A 148 -9.41 9.66 4.00
CA LEU A 148 -10.52 9.26 3.14
C LEU A 148 -10.23 7.91 2.44
N SER A 149 -9.00 7.74 1.93
CA SER A 149 -8.58 6.50 1.25
C SER A 149 -8.62 5.29 2.20
N LEU A 150 -8.21 5.48 3.46
CA LEU A 150 -8.31 4.43 4.51
C LEU A 150 -9.75 4.07 4.87
N GLN A 151 -10.73 4.96 4.63
CA GLN A 151 -12.15 4.68 4.78
C GLN A 151 -12.80 4.09 3.52
N GLY A 152 -12.03 3.88 2.44
CA GLY A 152 -12.56 3.44 1.14
C GLY A 152 -13.27 4.56 0.35
N LEU A 153 -13.20 5.81 0.80
CA LEU A 153 -13.78 6.99 0.15
C LEU A 153 -12.82 7.53 -0.92
N TYR A 154 -12.52 6.70 -1.92
CA TYR A 154 -11.49 6.97 -2.92
C TYR A 154 -11.82 8.15 -3.84
N LEU A 155 -13.10 8.42 -4.12
CA LEU A 155 -13.49 9.47 -5.06
C LEU A 155 -13.35 10.85 -4.41
N GLU A 156 -13.72 10.97 -3.14
CA GLU A 156 -13.47 12.14 -2.31
C GLU A 156 -11.96 12.38 -2.15
N ALA A 157 -11.18 11.33 -1.85
CA ALA A 157 -9.72 11.42 -1.77
C ALA A 157 -9.10 11.89 -3.10
N ALA A 158 -9.57 11.36 -4.22
CA ALA A 158 -9.15 11.77 -5.56
C ALA A 158 -9.41 13.28 -5.80
N THR A 159 -10.54 13.83 -5.36
CA THR A 159 -10.79 15.27 -5.52
C THR A 159 -9.80 16.15 -4.75
N GLU A 160 -9.27 15.70 -3.62
CA GLU A 160 -8.21 16.41 -2.90
C GLU A 160 -6.92 16.45 -3.72
N TYR A 161 -6.50 15.31 -4.27
CA TYR A 161 -5.30 15.24 -5.10
C TYR A 161 -5.45 16.02 -6.41
N LEU A 162 -6.63 16.04 -7.02
CA LEU A 162 -6.91 16.86 -8.19
C LEU A 162 -6.77 18.36 -7.85
N ARG A 163 -7.31 18.80 -6.71
CA ARG A 163 -7.15 20.18 -6.25
C ARG A 163 -5.67 20.52 -6.00
N LEU A 164 -4.93 19.63 -5.35
CA LEU A 164 -3.48 19.79 -5.14
C LEU A 164 -2.70 19.89 -6.46
N ALA A 165 -3.05 19.08 -7.46
CA ALA A 165 -2.43 19.15 -8.78
C ALA A 165 -2.69 20.51 -9.47
N ARG A 166 -3.90 21.06 -9.33
CA ARG A 166 -4.26 22.38 -9.90
C ARG A 166 -3.52 23.53 -9.22
N GLU A 167 -3.33 23.44 -7.91
CA GLU A 167 -2.67 24.48 -7.10
C GLU A 167 -1.14 24.42 -7.14
N ALA A 168 -0.56 23.29 -7.58
CA ALA A 168 0.88 23.10 -7.65
C ALA A 168 1.57 24.18 -8.51
N SER A 169 2.69 24.71 -8.02
CA SER A 169 3.45 25.78 -8.68
C SER A 169 4.30 25.29 -9.85
N ASP A 170 4.82 24.07 -9.77
CA ASP A 170 5.74 23.48 -10.73
C ASP A 170 5.19 22.16 -11.29
N GLU A 171 5.70 21.76 -12.45
CA GLU A 171 5.20 20.56 -13.14
C GLU A 171 5.56 19.26 -12.41
N ALA A 172 6.66 19.22 -11.66
CA ALA A 172 7.06 18.01 -10.93
C ALA A 172 6.10 17.74 -9.75
N ALA A 173 5.76 18.77 -8.97
CA ALA A 173 4.75 18.69 -7.92
C ALA A 173 3.37 18.36 -8.49
N ARG A 174 2.99 19.00 -9.61
CA ARG A 174 1.73 18.72 -10.30
C ARG A 174 1.62 17.27 -10.74
N GLU A 175 2.67 16.73 -11.34
CA GLU A 175 2.70 15.34 -11.79
C GLU A 175 2.69 14.36 -10.61
N ARG A 176 3.40 14.66 -9.51
CA ARG A 176 3.31 13.88 -8.27
C ARG A 176 1.87 13.75 -7.78
N TRP A 177 1.11 14.85 -7.77
CA TRP A 177 -0.29 14.83 -7.34
C TRP A 177 -1.21 14.14 -8.34
N ARG A 178 -0.97 14.27 -9.65
CA ARG A 178 -1.69 13.50 -10.67
C ARG A 178 -1.46 11.99 -10.54
N GLN A 179 -0.26 11.57 -10.15
CA GLN A 179 0.04 10.18 -9.85
C GLN A 179 -0.72 9.69 -8.62
N GLN A 180 -0.78 10.47 -7.55
CA GLN A 180 -1.59 10.12 -6.36
C GLN A 180 -3.08 10.05 -6.69
N LEU A 181 -3.59 11.02 -7.47
CA LEU A 181 -4.95 11.01 -8.02
C LEU A 181 -5.23 9.71 -8.78
N TRP A 182 -4.37 9.35 -9.73
CA TRP A 182 -4.52 8.12 -10.51
C TRP A 182 -4.50 6.87 -9.63
N ASN A 183 -3.50 6.75 -8.75
CA ASN A 183 -3.33 5.61 -7.86
C ASN A 183 -4.53 5.44 -6.92
N THR A 184 -5.18 6.54 -6.52
CA THR A 184 -6.39 6.53 -5.69
C THR A 184 -7.61 6.10 -6.51
N LEU A 185 -7.79 6.65 -7.72
CA LEU A 185 -8.95 6.35 -8.57
C LEU A 185 -9.00 4.88 -9.00
N ILE A 186 -7.87 4.24 -9.27
CA ILE A 186 -7.85 2.82 -9.66
C ILE A 186 -8.19 1.87 -8.50
N GLN A 187 -8.18 2.33 -7.24
CA GLN A 187 -8.71 1.54 -6.11
C GLN A 187 -10.24 1.62 -6.01
N ALA A 188 -10.87 2.60 -6.66
CA ALA A 188 -12.31 2.80 -6.56
C ALA A 188 -13.11 1.70 -7.29
N PRO A 189 -14.22 1.21 -6.70
CA PRO A 189 -15.12 0.29 -7.38
C PRO A 189 -15.63 0.85 -8.71
N ALA A 190 -15.73 -0.01 -9.73
CA ALA A 190 -16.16 0.40 -11.07
C ALA A 190 -17.56 1.05 -11.09
N LEU A 191 -18.45 0.63 -10.19
CA LEU A 191 -19.80 1.20 -10.06
C LEU A 191 -19.75 2.64 -9.53
N ASP A 192 -18.91 2.92 -8.53
CA ASP A 192 -18.80 4.25 -7.95
C ASP A 192 -18.18 5.24 -8.95
N LEU A 193 -17.14 4.80 -9.66
CA LEU A 193 -16.53 5.55 -10.76
C LEU A 193 -17.58 5.94 -11.82
N TYR A 194 -18.43 5.00 -12.21
CA TYR A 194 -19.49 5.25 -13.18
C TYR A 194 -20.54 6.22 -12.65
N THR A 195 -20.99 6.05 -11.41
CA THR A 195 -21.95 6.96 -10.77
C THR A 195 -21.42 8.39 -10.70
N TRP A 196 -20.18 8.59 -10.28
CA TRP A 196 -19.56 9.91 -10.25
C TRP A 196 -19.35 10.51 -11.65
N LEU A 197 -19.02 9.69 -12.64
CA LEU A 197 -18.89 10.15 -14.03
C LEU A 197 -20.21 10.71 -14.58
N LEU A 198 -21.36 10.16 -14.16
CA LEU A 198 -22.68 10.67 -14.56
C LEU A 198 -22.98 12.05 -13.97
N HIS A 199 -22.58 12.30 -12.72
CA HIS A 199 -22.92 13.51 -11.98
C HIS A 199 -21.87 14.62 -12.04
N SER A 200 -20.62 14.30 -12.38
CA SER A 200 -19.54 15.28 -12.44
C SER A 200 -19.70 16.24 -13.61
N GLU A 201 -19.65 17.54 -13.34
CA GLU A 201 -19.63 18.60 -14.36
C GLU A 201 -18.21 19.06 -14.72
N ASP A 202 -17.21 18.69 -13.93
CA ASP A 202 -15.81 19.07 -14.12
C ASP A 202 -15.16 18.24 -15.26
N PRO A 203 -14.81 18.85 -16.42
CA PRO A 203 -14.31 18.11 -17.56
C PRO A 203 -13.00 17.34 -17.30
N GLU A 204 -12.12 17.87 -16.44
CA GLU A 204 -10.86 17.21 -16.10
C GLU A 204 -11.13 16.02 -15.17
N LEU A 205 -11.96 16.21 -14.15
CA LEU A 205 -12.33 15.09 -13.27
C LEU A 205 -13.04 13.98 -14.07
N ARG A 206 -13.94 14.33 -15.00
CA ARG A 206 -14.59 13.34 -15.88
C ARG A 206 -13.57 12.55 -16.71
N GLY A 207 -12.55 13.21 -17.27
CA GLY A 207 -11.49 12.54 -18.03
C GLY A 207 -10.72 11.52 -17.18
N TRP A 208 -10.37 11.89 -15.94
CA TRP A 208 -9.75 10.98 -14.98
C TRP A 208 -10.64 9.81 -14.57
N LEU A 209 -11.91 10.08 -14.24
CA LEU A 209 -12.91 9.06 -13.86
C LEU A 209 -13.15 8.06 -14.99
N GLU A 210 -13.33 8.54 -16.23
CA GLU A 210 -13.57 7.66 -17.38
C GLU A 210 -12.36 6.77 -17.66
N LEU A 211 -11.14 7.30 -17.55
CA LEU A 211 -9.93 6.49 -17.74
C LEU A 211 -9.77 5.42 -16.65
N ALA A 212 -10.05 5.76 -15.39
CA ALA A 212 -10.02 4.80 -14.29
C ALA A 212 -11.12 3.73 -14.44
N TRP A 213 -12.30 4.11 -14.90
CA TRP A 213 -13.38 3.17 -15.22
C TRP A 213 -13.03 2.24 -16.38
N ILE A 214 -12.35 2.74 -17.42
CA ILE A 214 -11.79 1.89 -18.48
C ILE A 214 -10.77 0.92 -17.90
N TYR A 215 -9.84 1.40 -17.08
CA TYR A 215 -8.81 0.58 -16.44
C TYR A 215 -9.41 -0.56 -15.60
N ASN A 216 -10.34 -0.23 -14.69
CA ASN A 216 -10.94 -1.21 -13.78
C ASN A 216 -12.00 -2.11 -14.46
N GLY A 217 -12.66 -1.61 -15.50
CA GLY A 217 -13.79 -2.29 -16.14
C GLY A 217 -13.47 -3.02 -17.44
N THR A 218 -12.24 -2.91 -17.97
CA THR A 218 -11.86 -3.60 -19.22
C THR A 218 -11.26 -4.96 -18.90
N PRO A 219 -11.85 -6.07 -19.38
CA PRO A 219 -11.19 -7.37 -19.31
C PRO A 219 -9.82 -7.33 -19.99
N ILE A 220 -8.80 -7.94 -19.38
CA ILE A 220 -7.46 -8.03 -19.96
C ILE A 220 -7.50 -8.76 -21.31
N GLN A 221 -8.42 -9.72 -21.47
CA GLN A 221 -8.62 -10.51 -22.68
C GLN A 221 -9.61 -9.86 -23.67
N GLY A 222 -9.47 -10.19 -24.95
CA GLY A 222 -10.45 -9.81 -25.99
C GLY A 222 -10.18 -8.47 -26.70
N GLY A 223 -9.02 -7.86 -26.49
CA GLY A 223 -8.56 -6.70 -27.27
C GLY A 223 -9.42 -5.44 -27.10
N GLN A 224 -10.22 -5.34 -26.05
CA GLN A 224 -11.16 -4.23 -25.84
C GLN A 224 -10.52 -2.96 -25.27
N LEU A 225 -9.27 -3.03 -24.79
CA LEU A 225 -8.60 -1.87 -24.21
C LEU A 225 -8.32 -0.79 -25.26
N GLU A 226 -7.67 -1.15 -26.35
CA GLU A 226 -7.22 -0.19 -27.37
C GLU A 226 -8.37 0.68 -27.91
N PRO A 227 -9.50 0.12 -28.39
CA PRO A 227 -10.59 0.96 -28.90
C PRO A 227 -11.20 1.88 -27.82
N ARG A 228 -11.19 1.46 -26.54
CA ARG A 228 -11.66 2.31 -25.43
C ARG A 228 -10.69 3.44 -25.12
N LEU A 229 -9.38 3.18 -25.16
CA LEU A 229 -8.36 4.22 -24.98
C LEU A 229 -8.35 5.22 -26.15
N GLU A 230 -8.54 4.75 -27.38
CA GLU A 230 -8.70 5.62 -28.56
C GLU A 230 -9.93 6.52 -28.42
N GLN A 231 -11.09 5.95 -28.09
CA GLN A 231 -12.32 6.72 -27.86
C GLN A 231 -12.16 7.76 -26.74
N TRP A 232 -11.47 7.38 -25.65
CA TRP A 232 -11.17 8.31 -24.57
C TRP A 232 -10.27 9.45 -25.05
N ALA A 233 -9.21 9.16 -25.80
CA ALA A 233 -8.27 10.17 -26.30
C ALA A 233 -8.94 11.16 -27.29
N GLU A 234 -9.86 10.68 -28.12
CA GLU A 234 -10.67 11.53 -29.01
C GLU A 234 -11.63 12.44 -28.23
N ARG A 235 -12.22 11.94 -27.14
CA ARG A 235 -13.15 12.70 -26.29
C ARG A 235 -12.47 13.76 -25.44
N TYR A 236 -11.24 13.50 -25.00
CA TYR A 236 -10.50 14.36 -24.06
C TYR A 236 -9.16 14.87 -24.65
N PRO A 237 -9.19 15.64 -25.75
CA PRO A 237 -7.97 16.12 -26.39
C PRO A 237 -7.19 17.05 -25.45
N GLY A 238 -5.89 16.79 -25.27
CA GLY A 238 -5.02 17.59 -24.40
C GLY A 238 -5.20 17.34 -22.90
N HIS A 239 -5.98 16.34 -22.51
CA HIS A 239 -6.19 16.02 -21.10
C HIS A 239 -4.91 15.50 -20.42
N PRO A 240 -4.60 15.90 -19.17
CA PRO A 240 -3.36 15.50 -18.50
C PRO A 240 -3.13 13.99 -18.40
N ALA A 241 -4.21 13.22 -18.21
CA ALA A 241 -4.14 11.76 -18.15
C ALA A 241 -3.70 11.10 -19.48
N SER A 242 -3.60 11.85 -20.57
CA SER A 242 -3.06 11.35 -21.85
C SER A 242 -1.63 10.81 -21.71
N ALA A 243 -0.86 11.36 -20.77
CA ALA A 243 0.49 10.87 -20.44
C ALA A 243 0.49 9.42 -19.94
N LEU A 244 -0.63 8.92 -19.41
CA LEU A 244 -0.74 7.56 -18.90
C LEU A 244 -1.01 6.53 -19.98
N LEU A 245 -1.55 6.92 -21.15
CA LEU A 245 -2.03 5.96 -22.15
C LEU A 245 -0.94 4.99 -22.61
N ALA A 246 0.29 5.48 -22.84
CA ALA A 246 1.41 4.63 -23.22
C ALA A 246 1.78 3.62 -22.11
N ARG A 247 1.76 4.06 -20.85
CA ARG A 247 2.01 3.21 -19.69
C ARG A 247 0.92 2.14 -19.54
N LEU A 248 -0.35 2.50 -19.71
CA LEU A 248 -1.47 1.56 -19.63
C LEU A 248 -1.37 0.50 -20.72
N ARG A 249 -1.06 0.90 -21.96
CA ARG A 249 -0.83 -0.06 -23.06
C ARG A 249 0.30 -1.03 -22.74
N ALA A 250 1.43 -0.53 -22.24
CA ALA A 250 2.55 -1.38 -21.86
C ALA A 250 2.17 -2.37 -20.74
N GLN A 251 1.51 -1.89 -19.69
CA GLN A 251 1.06 -2.72 -18.57
C GLN A 251 0.10 -3.82 -19.03
N TRP A 252 -0.86 -3.52 -19.90
CA TRP A 252 -1.76 -4.55 -20.45
C TRP A 252 -1.05 -5.52 -21.38
N ALA A 253 -0.12 -5.05 -22.21
CA ALA A 253 0.64 -5.92 -23.10
C ALA A 253 1.47 -6.94 -22.29
N GLU A 254 2.02 -6.54 -21.15
CA GLU A 254 2.67 -7.44 -20.20
C GLU A 254 1.69 -8.45 -19.60
N MET A 255 0.49 -8.01 -19.19
CA MET A 255 -0.56 -8.90 -18.67
C MET A 255 -1.11 -9.89 -19.71
N GLN A 256 -0.95 -9.60 -21.01
CA GLN A 256 -1.36 -10.46 -22.12
C GLN A 256 -0.26 -11.45 -22.56
N HIS A 257 0.89 -11.48 -21.88
CA HIS A 257 1.96 -12.41 -22.21
C HIS A 257 1.66 -13.80 -21.64
N TYR A 258 0.86 -14.58 -22.37
CA TYR A 258 0.57 -15.97 -22.02
C TYR A 258 1.75 -16.88 -22.38
N PRO A 259 2.04 -17.90 -21.57
CA PRO A 259 3.05 -18.90 -21.92
C PRO A 259 2.64 -19.63 -23.20
N THR A 260 3.56 -19.83 -24.14
CA THR A 260 3.31 -20.64 -25.34
C THR A 260 3.38 -22.15 -25.07
N ARG A 261 3.99 -22.54 -23.95
CA ARG A 261 4.12 -23.93 -23.50
C ARG A 261 3.96 -24.01 -21.99
N ILE A 262 3.11 -24.93 -21.55
CA ILE A 262 2.84 -25.20 -20.13
C ILE A 262 3.25 -26.65 -19.84
N ALA A 263 4.13 -26.85 -18.88
CA ALA A 263 4.47 -28.17 -18.38
C ALA A 263 3.56 -28.55 -17.21
N VAL A 264 3.07 -29.79 -17.19
CA VAL A 264 2.16 -30.30 -16.17
C VAL A 264 2.80 -31.51 -15.49
N LEU A 265 3.25 -31.32 -14.26
CA LEU A 265 4.03 -32.28 -13.47
C LEU A 265 3.08 -33.01 -12.50
N LEU A 266 2.69 -34.22 -12.86
CA LEU A 266 1.71 -35.01 -12.11
C LEU A 266 2.18 -36.46 -11.93
N PRO A 267 1.81 -37.15 -10.84
CA PRO A 267 2.06 -38.59 -10.72
C PRO A 267 1.04 -39.33 -11.59
N LEU A 268 1.38 -39.56 -12.87
CA LEU A 268 0.49 -40.14 -13.87
C LEU A 268 0.33 -41.65 -13.71
N THR A 269 1.16 -42.28 -12.90
CA THR A 269 1.12 -43.72 -12.60
C THR A 269 1.03 -44.00 -11.09
N GLY A 270 0.79 -45.25 -10.71
CA GLY A 270 0.68 -45.66 -9.31
C GLY A 270 -0.61 -45.22 -8.62
N LYS A 271 -0.54 -45.04 -7.29
CA LYS A 271 -1.73 -44.84 -6.43
C LYS A 271 -2.50 -43.55 -6.71
N LEU A 272 -1.82 -42.52 -7.21
CA LEU A 272 -2.43 -41.21 -7.47
C LEU A 272 -2.83 -41.03 -8.94
N ALA A 273 -2.59 -42.01 -9.81
CA ALA A 273 -2.96 -41.95 -11.23
C ALA A 273 -4.43 -41.56 -11.47
N PRO A 274 -5.44 -42.09 -10.72
CA PRO A 274 -6.83 -41.67 -10.92
C PRO A 274 -7.07 -40.18 -10.60
N VAL A 275 -6.38 -39.65 -9.59
CA VAL A 275 -6.48 -38.22 -9.21
C VAL A 275 -5.82 -37.35 -10.27
N SER A 276 -4.61 -37.73 -10.71
CA SER A 276 -3.91 -37.05 -11.78
C SER A 276 -4.71 -37.06 -13.08
N GLN A 277 -5.36 -38.17 -13.42
CA GLN A 277 -6.19 -38.25 -14.62
C GLN A 277 -7.37 -37.28 -14.56
N ALA A 278 -8.05 -37.16 -13.41
CA ALA A 278 -9.12 -36.17 -13.25
C ALA A 278 -8.62 -34.72 -13.43
N ILE A 279 -7.41 -34.41 -12.95
CA ILE A 279 -6.77 -33.10 -13.17
C ILE A 279 -6.46 -32.88 -14.65
N VAL A 280 -5.90 -33.89 -15.33
CA VAL A 280 -5.63 -33.85 -16.77
C VAL A 280 -6.92 -33.63 -17.56
N ASP A 281 -7.98 -34.37 -17.26
CA ASP A 281 -9.27 -34.24 -17.94
C ASP A 281 -9.87 -32.84 -17.75
N GLY A 282 -9.78 -32.28 -16.53
CA GLY A 282 -10.21 -30.91 -16.25
C GLY A 282 -9.39 -29.85 -16.98
N LEU A 283 -8.07 -30.00 -17.03
CA LEU A 283 -7.18 -29.11 -17.78
C LEU A 283 -7.50 -29.16 -19.28
N LEU A 284 -7.69 -30.35 -19.85
CA LEU A 284 -8.03 -30.52 -21.25
C LEU A 284 -9.43 -29.98 -21.56
N ALA A 285 -10.41 -30.19 -20.70
CA ALA A 285 -11.75 -29.64 -20.86
C ALA A 285 -11.71 -28.11 -20.93
N ALA A 286 -11.03 -27.46 -19.97
CA ALA A 286 -10.85 -26.01 -19.96
C ALA A 286 -10.06 -25.52 -21.18
N PHE A 287 -8.99 -26.25 -21.55
CA PHE A 287 -8.17 -25.95 -22.72
C PHE A 287 -9.00 -25.89 -24.00
N TYR A 288 -9.86 -26.88 -24.23
CA TYR A 288 -10.72 -26.92 -25.42
C TYR A 288 -11.88 -25.93 -25.38
N GLU A 289 -12.35 -25.50 -24.20
CA GLU A 289 -13.40 -24.49 -24.07
C GLU A 289 -12.95 -23.10 -24.56
N VAL A 290 -11.67 -22.78 -24.41
CA VAL A 290 -11.09 -21.49 -24.81
C VAL A 290 -10.41 -21.52 -26.19
N ALA A 291 -10.41 -22.68 -26.86
CA ALA A 291 -9.68 -22.91 -28.12
C ALA A 291 -9.99 -21.88 -29.23
N ASP A 292 -11.25 -21.47 -29.34
CA ASP A 292 -11.70 -20.52 -30.36
C ASP A 292 -11.49 -19.06 -29.95
N LYS A 293 -11.05 -18.80 -28.71
CA LYS A 293 -11.02 -17.46 -28.09
C LYS A 293 -9.61 -16.93 -27.89
N MET A 294 -8.59 -17.80 -27.89
CA MET A 294 -7.20 -17.42 -27.65
C MET A 294 -6.22 -18.37 -28.33
N GLU A 295 -5.01 -17.87 -28.59
CA GLU A 295 -3.90 -18.72 -29.01
C GLU A 295 -3.58 -19.72 -27.88
N GLN A 296 -3.61 -21.00 -28.22
CA GLN A 296 -3.52 -22.07 -27.23
C GLN A 296 -2.06 -22.42 -26.90
N PRO A 297 -1.71 -22.54 -25.60
CA PRO A 297 -0.42 -23.08 -25.22
C PRO A 297 -0.28 -24.56 -25.57
N GLU A 298 0.94 -25.01 -25.85
CA GLU A 298 1.22 -26.45 -25.87
C GLU A 298 1.25 -27.00 -24.43
N LEU A 299 0.38 -27.97 -24.13
CA LEU A 299 0.40 -28.68 -22.84
C LEU A 299 1.35 -29.89 -22.92
N ARG A 300 2.34 -29.95 -22.03
CA ARG A 300 3.26 -31.08 -21.91
C ARG A 300 3.16 -31.75 -20.55
N PHE A 301 2.58 -32.93 -20.52
CA PHE A 301 2.43 -33.72 -19.30
C PHE A 301 3.71 -34.51 -19.00
N ILE A 302 4.21 -34.42 -17.78
CA ILE A 302 5.43 -35.07 -17.28
C ILE A 302 5.05 -35.93 -16.07
N ASP A 303 5.31 -37.23 -16.14
CA ASP A 303 5.09 -38.14 -15.01
C ASP A 303 6.15 -37.92 -13.93
N THR A 304 5.70 -37.62 -12.71
CA THR A 304 6.55 -37.43 -11.53
C THR A 304 6.65 -38.69 -10.65
N THR A 305 5.97 -39.78 -11.03
CA THR A 305 5.96 -41.03 -10.26
C THR A 305 7.36 -41.64 -10.20
N GLY A 306 7.90 -41.83 -8.99
CA GLY A 306 9.25 -42.36 -8.79
C GLY A 306 10.38 -41.32 -8.94
N HIS A 307 10.03 -40.05 -9.18
CA HIS A 307 10.95 -38.92 -9.32
C HIS A 307 10.68 -37.83 -8.29
N GLU A 308 10.10 -38.19 -7.14
CA GLU A 308 9.72 -37.25 -6.09
C GLU A 308 10.92 -36.47 -5.52
N ASP A 309 12.05 -37.15 -5.37
CA ASP A 309 13.29 -36.55 -4.83
C ASP A 309 14.06 -35.73 -5.90
N ASP A 310 13.76 -35.95 -7.18
CA ASP A 310 14.43 -35.31 -8.34
C ASP A 310 13.54 -34.28 -9.05
N ILE A 311 12.47 -33.81 -8.39
CA ILE A 311 11.48 -32.92 -9.01
C ILE A 311 12.09 -31.63 -9.59
N GLY A 312 13.15 -31.11 -8.96
CA GLY A 312 13.88 -29.94 -9.45
C GLY A 312 14.50 -30.16 -10.83
N THR A 313 14.97 -31.38 -11.11
CA THR A 313 15.51 -31.77 -12.41
C THR A 313 14.41 -31.81 -13.46
N LEU A 314 13.24 -32.37 -13.13
CA LEU A 314 12.08 -32.39 -14.03
C LEU A 314 11.55 -30.97 -14.33
N TYR A 315 11.54 -30.10 -13.32
CA TYR A 315 11.24 -28.69 -13.48
C TYR A 315 12.23 -28.01 -14.44
N GLN A 316 13.54 -28.19 -14.21
CA GLN A 316 14.55 -27.54 -15.05
C GLN A 316 14.48 -28.04 -16.49
N GLN A 317 14.28 -29.35 -16.69
CA GLN A 317 14.08 -29.92 -18.02
C GLN A 317 12.86 -29.34 -18.71
N ALA A 318 11.74 -29.14 -18.01
CA ALA A 318 10.56 -28.52 -18.58
C ALA A 318 10.83 -27.07 -19.03
N VAL A 319 11.56 -26.30 -18.22
CA VAL A 319 11.96 -24.92 -18.54
C VAL A 319 12.91 -24.87 -19.73
N ASP A 320 13.92 -25.75 -19.75
CA ASP A 320 14.88 -25.86 -20.86
C ASP A 320 14.20 -26.28 -22.16
N ASP A 321 13.17 -27.12 -22.05
CA ASP A 321 12.24 -27.47 -23.11
C ASP A 321 11.24 -26.34 -23.42
N GLY A 322 11.44 -25.12 -22.94
CA GLY A 322 10.69 -23.93 -23.29
C GLY A 322 9.35 -23.74 -22.57
N ALA A 323 9.08 -24.46 -21.48
CA ALA A 323 7.90 -24.20 -20.66
C ALA A 323 8.00 -22.80 -20.03
N GLY A 324 7.04 -21.93 -20.37
CA GLY A 324 6.91 -20.59 -19.78
C GLY A 324 6.07 -20.58 -18.50
N PHE A 325 5.46 -21.71 -18.16
CA PHE A 325 4.65 -21.90 -16.95
C PHE A 325 4.63 -23.38 -16.57
N VAL A 326 4.60 -23.67 -15.28
CA VAL A 326 4.56 -25.04 -14.76
C VAL A 326 3.35 -25.23 -13.85
N ILE A 327 2.58 -26.28 -14.07
CA ILE A 327 1.49 -26.72 -13.19
C ILE A 327 1.94 -27.98 -12.45
N GLY A 328 1.75 -28.01 -11.14
CA GLY A 328 2.23 -29.06 -10.24
C GLY A 328 3.51 -28.66 -9.49
N PRO A 329 4.04 -29.57 -8.64
CA PRO A 329 3.57 -30.93 -8.40
C PRO A 329 2.32 -30.99 -7.49
N LEU A 330 1.74 -32.19 -7.37
CA LEU A 330 0.49 -32.45 -6.62
C LEU A 330 0.72 -32.78 -5.14
N ARG A 331 1.79 -33.50 -4.81
CA ARG A 331 2.03 -34.01 -3.46
C ARG A 331 2.77 -32.97 -2.62
N LYS A 332 2.28 -32.67 -1.43
CA LYS A 332 2.90 -31.72 -0.51
C LYS A 332 4.41 -31.93 -0.27
N PRO A 333 4.93 -33.15 0.00
CA PRO A 333 6.38 -33.34 0.16
C PRO A 333 7.18 -32.98 -1.10
N VAL A 334 6.60 -33.19 -2.28
CA VAL A 334 7.23 -32.90 -3.57
C VAL A 334 7.19 -31.40 -3.88
N VAL A 335 6.11 -30.72 -3.49
CA VAL A 335 6.05 -29.24 -3.51
C VAL A 335 7.15 -28.66 -2.63
N GLN A 336 7.32 -29.20 -1.41
CA GLN A 336 8.38 -28.74 -0.51
C GLN A 336 9.78 -29.01 -1.07
N ALA A 337 10.00 -30.19 -1.65
CA ALA A 337 11.26 -30.49 -2.34
C ALA A 337 11.55 -29.47 -3.45
N LEU A 338 10.60 -29.24 -4.36
CA LEU A 338 10.77 -28.27 -5.46
C LEU A 338 11.17 -26.88 -4.96
N VAL A 339 10.44 -26.35 -3.98
CA VAL A 339 10.64 -24.98 -3.48
C VAL A 339 11.95 -24.85 -2.69
N THR A 340 12.41 -25.91 -2.03
CA THR A 340 13.65 -25.89 -1.23
C THR A 340 14.90 -26.18 -2.05
N THR A 341 14.80 -26.96 -3.13
CA THR A 341 15.95 -27.40 -3.93
C THR A 341 16.15 -26.61 -5.22
N THR A 342 15.19 -25.76 -5.61
CA THR A 342 15.18 -25.19 -6.96
C THR A 342 14.76 -23.72 -6.97
N THR A 343 15.53 -22.89 -7.67
CA THR A 343 15.18 -21.49 -7.92
C THR A 343 14.21 -21.40 -9.10
N LEU A 344 13.02 -20.85 -8.85
CA LEU A 344 11.97 -20.74 -9.87
C LEU A 344 12.26 -19.58 -10.85
N THR A 345 12.55 -19.95 -12.09
CA THR A 345 12.80 -19.05 -13.22
C THR A 345 11.52 -18.69 -13.99
N VAL A 346 10.51 -19.55 -13.95
CA VAL A 346 9.17 -19.32 -14.54
C VAL A 346 8.09 -19.44 -13.46
N PRO A 347 6.89 -18.88 -13.68
CA PRO A 347 5.77 -19.07 -12.77
C PRO A 347 5.38 -20.54 -12.61
N VAL A 348 5.13 -20.97 -11.37
CA VAL A 348 4.72 -22.32 -11.01
C VAL A 348 3.42 -22.28 -10.21
N LEU A 349 2.39 -22.98 -10.68
CA LEU A 349 1.15 -23.24 -9.95
C LEU A 349 1.20 -24.64 -9.35
N THR A 350 1.58 -24.74 -8.09
CA THR A 350 1.57 -26.02 -7.37
C THR A 350 0.13 -26.43 -7.04
N LEU A 351 -0.16 -27.72 -7.05
CA LEU A 351 -1.51 -28.25 -6.82
C LEU A 351 -1.73 -28.67 -5.36
N ASN A 352 -0.96 -28.05 -4.45
CA ASN A 352 -1.02 -28.22 -3.01
C ASN A 352 -0.45 -26.99 -2.33
N ARG A 353 -0.55 -26.92 -0.99
CA ARG A 353 0.01 -25.83 -0.19
C ARG A 353 1.03 -26.32 0.82
N LEU A 354 2.03 -25.49 1.11
CA LEU A 354 2.95 -25.66 2.22
C LEU A 354 2.29 -25.19 3.53
N ASP A 355 2.66 -25.80 4.67
CA ASP A 355 2.10 -25.44 5.99
C ASP A 355 2.69 -24.16 6.60
N GLU A 356 3.83 -23.71 6.08
CA GLU A 356 4.59 -22.58 6.62
C GLU A 356 4.64 -21.44 5.60
N ASP A 357 4.83 -20.21 6.11
CA ASP A 357 5.27 -19.02 5.37
C ASP A 357 6.72 -19.20 4.86
N ILE A 358 6.97 -20.29 4.14
CA ILE A 358 8.14 -20.38 3.26
C ILE A 358 7.94 -19.26 2.28
N ASN A 359 8.86 -18.29 2.30
CA ASN A 359 8.82 -17.08 1.49
C ASN A 359 8.76 -17.49 0.01
N ALA A 360 7.52 -17.67 -0.45
CA ALA A 360 7.14 -18.16 -1.75
C ALA A 360 7.38 -16.99 -2.68
N GLY A 361 8.61 -16.86 -3.20
CA GLY A 361 8.98 -15.75 -4.07
C GLY A 361 7.97 -15.56 -5.20
N ASP A 362 8.01 -14.39 -5.85
CA ASP A 362 6.97 -13.82 -6.76
C ASP A 362 6.47 -14.70 -7.92
N ARG A 363 7.01 -15.91 -8.08
CA ARG A 363 6.69 -16.88 -9.13
C ARG A 363 6.04 -18.17 -8.62
N LEU A 364 5.84 -18.32 -7.31
CA LEU A 364 5.18 -19.50 -6.74
C LEU A 364 3.72 -19.20 -6.40
N TYR A 365 2.82 -19.86 -7.11
CA TYR A 365 1.38 -19.86 -6.85
C TYR A 365 0.99 -21.23 -6.28
N GLN A 366 0.09 -21.25 -5.30
CA GLN A 366 -0.28 -22.48 -4.58
C GLN A 366 -1.80 -22.69 -4.61
N PHE A 367 -2.24 -23.66 -5.41
CA PHE A 367 -3.63 -24.07 -5.53
C PHE A 367 -3.82 -25.46 -4.92
N GLY A 368 -4.06 -25.50 -3.61
CA GLY A 368 -4.49 -26.71 -2.93
C GLY A 368 -6.00 -26.67 -2.73
N LEU A 369 -6.67 -27.80 -2.91
CA LEU A 369 -7.98 -28.04 -2.29
C LEU A 369 -7.76 -28.29 -0.80
N ALA A 370 -7.34 -27.24 -0.10
CA ALA A 370 -7.14 -27.26 1.34
C ALA A 370 -8.54 -27.25 1.99
N PRO A 371 -8.94 -28.32 2.70
CA PRO A 371 -10.18 -28.34 3.47
C PRO A 371 -10.30 -27.16 4.45
N GLU A 372 -9.17 -26.59 4.83
CA GLU A 372 -9.06 -25.37 5.61
C GLU A 372 -9.68 -24.15 4.91
N ASP A 373 -9.58 -24.04 3.58
CA ASP A 373 -10.22 -22.96 2.81
C ASP A 373 -11.74 -23.11 2.78
N GLU A 374 -12.23 -24.35 2.69
CA GLU A 374 -13.67 -24.62 2.81
C GLU A 374 -14.16 -24.23 4.21
N ALA A 375 -13.37 -24.51 5.26
CA ALA A 375 -13.68 -24.12 6.63
C ALA A 375 -13.80 -22.58 6.77
N VAL A 376 -12.87 -21.82 6.17
CA VAL A 376 -12.92 -20.35 6.13
C VAL A 376 -14.15 -19.86 5.36
N GLN A 377 -14.45 -20.44 4.19
CA GLN A 377 -15.63 -20.06 3.40
C GLN A 377 -16.94 -20.35 4.12
N ILE A 378 -17.04 -21.45 4.88
CA ILE A 378 -18.22 -21.74 5.70
C ILE A 378 -18.38 -20.68 6.80
N ALA A 379 -17.29 -20.26 7.45
CA ALA A 379 -17.32 -19.21 8.47
C ALA A 379 -17.76 -17.85 7.88
N GLU A 380 -17.20 -17.47 6.73
CA GLU A 380 -17.56 -16.24 6.02
C GLU A 380 -19.03 -16.25 5.58
N ARG A 381 -19.49 -17.38 5.04
CA ARG A 381 -20.89 -17.55 4.65
C ARG A 381 -21.82 -17.44 5.86
N ALA A 382 -21.48 -18.09 6.97
CA ALA A 382 -22.27 -18.02 8.20
C ALA A 382 -22.38 -16.58 8.73
N SER A 383 -21.29 -15.81 8.68
CA SER A 383 -21.29 -14.39 9.05
C SER A 383 -22.16 -13.54 8.12
N ILE A 384 -22.05 -13.72 6.80
CA ILE A 384 -22.90 -13.03 5.80
C ILE A 384 -24.39 -13.34 6.02
N GLU A 385 -24.70 -14.56 6.46
CA GLU A 385 -26.06 -14.98 6.80
C GLU A 385 -26.52 -14.53 8.20
N GLY A 386 -25.68 -13.84 8.96
CA GLY A 386 -26.00 -13.30 10.29
C GLY A 386 -26.03 -14.35 11.40
N LEU A 387 -25.35 -15.49 11.21
CA LEU A 387 -25.24 -16.53 12.23
C LEU A 387 -24.15 -16.15 13.24
N GLU A 388 -24.54 -15.97 14.50
CA GLU A 388 -23.63 -15.55 15.58
C GLU A 388 -23.04 -16.72 16.36
N PHE A 389 -23.66 -17.90 16.30
CA PHE A 389 -23.28 -19.06 17.11
C PHE A 389 -23.13 -20.31 16.26
N ALA A 390 -22.05 -21.06 16.49
CA ALA A 390 -21.78 -22.31 15.78
C ALA A 390 -21.43 -23.45 16.76
N ILE A 391 -21.71 -24.69 16.35
CA ILE A 391 -21.22 -25.91 16.97
C ILE A 391 -20.47 -26.68 15.89
N SER A 392 -19.24 -27.12 16.17
CA SER A 392 -18.38 -27.78 15.17
C SER A 392 -18.21 -29.26 15.46
N TYR A 393 -18.49 -30.12 14.49
CA TYR A 393 -18.20 -31.56 14.58
C TYR A 393 -17.28 -31.97 13.45
N THR A 394 -16.11 -32.51 13.80
CA THR A 394 -15.11 -32.95 12.83
C THR A 394 -14.65 -34.38 13.11
N PRO A 395 -14.09 -35.13 12.15
CA PRO A 395 -13.51 -36.43 12.45
C PRO A 395 -12.33 -36.32 13.43
N ASP A 396 -12.17 -37.31 14.30
CA ASP A 396 -11.06 -37.39 15.24
C ASP A 396 -9.76 -37.84 14.54
N ASN A 397 -9.23 -36.95 13.71
CA ASN A 397 -7.95 -37.09 13.06
C ASN A 397 -7.28 -35.71 12.88
N SER A 398 -6.03 -35.70 12.43
CA SER A 398 -5.28 -34.45 12.22
C SER A 398 -5.96 -33.51 11.21
N TRP A 399 -6.69 -34.06 10.24
CA TRP A 399 -7.45 -33.30 9.26
C TRP A 399 -8.64 -32.57 9.90
N GLY A 400 -9.47 -33.27 10.67
CA GLY A 400 -10.64 -32.70 11.34
C GLY A 400 -10.27 -31.63 12.37
N ARG A 401 -9.17 -31.83 13.11
CA ARG A 401 -8.64 -30.81 14.02
C ARG A 401 -8.17 -29.54 13.31
N ARG A 402 -7.59 -29.66 12.10
CA ARG A 402 -7.18 -28.47 11.32
C ARG A 402 -8.39 -27.70 10.80
N ILE A 403 -9.40 -28.38 10.26
CA ILE A 403 -10.64 -27.76 9.79
C ILE A 403 -11.34 -27.00 10.92
N GLU A 404 -11.50 -27.64 12.08
CA GLU A 404 -12.14 -27.01 13.24
C GLU A 404 -11.41 -25.73 13.65
N ARG A 405 -10.07 -25.79 13.73
CA ARG A 405 -9.24 -24.64 14.09
C ARG A 405 -9.42 -23.48 13.11
N HIS A 406 -9.29 -23.74 11.80
CA HIS A 406 -9.43 -22.69 10.78
C HIS A 406 -10.85 -22.10 10.70
N PHE A 407 -11.89 -22.94 10.85
CA PHE A 407 -13.27 -22.45 10.96
C PHE A 407 -13.44 -21.55 12.19
N ARG A 408 -12.98 -22.00 13.37
CA ARG A 408 -13.11 -21.26 14.63
C ARG A 408 -12.41 -19.91 14.57
N GLU A 409 -11.13 -19.91 14.17
CA GLU A 409 -10.32 -18.69 14.03
C GLU A 409 -11.05 -17.67 13.15
N ARG A 410 -11.50 -18.07 11.96
CA ARG A 410 -12.19 -17.16 11.04
C ARG A 410 -13.56 -16.71 11.54
N PHE A 411 -14.35 -17.61 12.12
CA PHE A 411 -15.69 -17.28 12.59
C PHE A 411 -15.64 -16.31 13.77
N GLU A 412 -14.68 -16.48 14.68
CA GLU A 412 -14.44 -15.58 15.81
C GLU A 412 -13.88 -14.22 15.37
N GLU A 413 -13.01 -14.17 14.35
CA GLU A 413 -12.59 -12.91 13.71
C GLU A 413 -13.77 -12.10 13.15
N LEU A 414 -14.78 -12.80 12.62
CA LEU A 414 -16.01 -12.23 12.07
C LEU A 414 -17.10 -11.99 13.13
N ALA A 415 -16.70 -11.93 14.41
CA ALA A 415 -17.56 -11.71 15.58
C ALA A 415 -18.60 -12.82 15.86
N GLY A 416 -18.48 -13.98 15.22
CA GLY A 416 -19.20 -15.20 15.60
C GLY A 416 -18.58 -15.89 16.82
N GLN A 417 -19.28 -16.86 17.39
CA GLN A 417 -18.81 -17.63 18.54
C GLN A 417 -19.06 -19.13 18.34
N VAL A 418 -18.00 -19.94 18.48
CA VAL A 418 -18.13 -21.40 18.47
C VAL A 418 -18.41 -21.89 19.89
N LEU A 419 -19.67 -22.25 20.16
CA LEU A 419 -20.18 -22.61 21.49
C LEU A 419 -19.69 -23.98 21.98
N ASP A 420 -19.52 -24.92 21.06
CA ASP A 420 -19.09 -26.28 21.37
C ASP A 420 -18.36 -26.90 20.18
N SER A 421 -17.46 -27.84 20.45
CA SER A 421 -16.83 -28.65 19.42
C SER A 421 -16.64 -30.11 19.84
N GLY A 422 -16.88 -31.00 18.88
CA GLY A 422 -16.80 -32.44 19.09
C GLY A 422 -15.99 -33.14 17.99
N HIS A 423 -15.33 -34.24 18.37
CA HIS A 423 -14.62 -35.10 17.42
C HIS A 423 -15.31 -36.46 17.28
N LEU A 424 -15.60 -36.86 16.04
CA LEU A 424 -16.29 -38.10 15.71
C LEU A 424 -15.28 -39.18 15.26
N ALA A 425 -15.38 -40.40 15.79
CA ALA A 425 -14.48 -41.48 15.39
C ALA A 425 -14.64 -41.81 13.89
N PRO A 426 -13.54 -41.95 13.12
CA PRO A 426 -13.64 -42.31 11.71
C PRO A 426 -14.22 -43.73 11.56
N GLY A 427 -15.41 -43.85 10.95
CA GLY A 427 -16.05 -45.13 10.63
C GLY A 427 -17.42 -45.39 11.29
N SER A 428 -18.04 -44.42 11.95
CA SER A 428 -19.43 -44.53 12.41
C SER A 428 -20.41 -43.94 11.38
N ALA A 429 -20.56 -44.61 10.24
CA ALA A 429 -21.68 -44.42 9.32
C ALA A 429 -22.10 -45.78 8.74
#